data_AF-A0A2V2GMG5-F1
#
_entry.id   AF-A0A2V2GMG5-F1
#
_cell.length_a   1.000
_cell.length_b   1.000
_cell.length_c   1.000
_cell.angle_alpha   90.00
_cell.angle_beta   90.00
_cell.angle_gamma   90.00
#
_symmetry.space_group_name_H-M   'P 1'
#
loop_
_entity.id
_entity.type
_entity.pdbx_description
1 polymer ?
#
loop_
_entity_poly.entity_id
_entity_poly.type
_entity_poly.pdbx_seq_one_letter_code
_entity_poly.pdbx_strand_id
1 'polypeptide(L)'
;VIFLDEPTSGLSPDLDLEMMELLKELSKKGRTIVVVTHAMENLDKCDKIAFLGCGGRLVFYGKQAEVFRYFNKKSYSRIFAALSDETVCKTFEARYKNSEYFKELSASFEKLYNSERPKDELAEESDEEI
;
A
#
# COMPACT_ATOMS: atom_id res chain seq x y z
N VAL A 1 5.22 9.19 -11.89
CA VAL A 1 4.59 8.02 -11.22
C VAL A 1 3.82 7.25 -12.29
N ILE A 2 3.81 5.92 -12.24
CA ILE A 2 3.07 5.04 -13.16
C ILE A 2 2.05 4.26 -12.35
N PHE A 3 0.78 4.27 -12.76
CA PHE A 3 -0.29 3.48 -12.16
C PHE A 3 -0.77 2.44 -13.16
N LEU A 4 -0.93 1.21 -12.70
CA LEU A 4 -1.27 0.04 -13.52
C LEU A 4 -2.34 -0.75 -12.79
N ASP A 5 -3.47 -0.97 -13.47
CA ASP A 5 -4.59 -1.77 -12.96
C ASP A 5 -4.61 -3.10 -13.68
N GLU A 6 -4.40 -4.19 -12.94
CA GLU A 6 -4.31 -5.56 -13.43
C GLU A 6 -3.44 -5.74 -14.70
N PRO A 7 -2.18 -5.26 -14.68
CA PRO A 7 -1.40 -5.10 -15.89
C PRO A 7 -1.02 -6.43 -16.57
N THR A 8 -1.04 -7.52 -15.81
CA THR A 8 -0.65 -8.86 -16.26
C THR A 8 -1.86 -9.76 -16.56
N SER A 9 -3.08 -9.21 -16.48
CA SER A 9 -4.31 -9.96 -16.73
C SER A 9 -4.37 -10.47 -18.17
N GLY A 10 -4.58 -11.77 -18.32
CA GLY A 10 -4.65 -12.44 -19.63
C GLY A 10 -3.30 -12.71 -20.30
N LEU A 11 -2.18 -12.41 -19.63
CA LEU A 11 -0.85 -12.84 -20.10
C LEU A 11 -0.61 -14.31 -19.76
N SER A 12 0.24 -14.96 -20.56
CA SER A 12 0.81 -16.26 -20.22
C SER A 12 1.83 -16.10 -19.07
N PRO A 13 2.10 -17.16 -18.28
CA PRO A 13 2.98 -17.06 -17.10
C PRO A 13 4.39 -16.51 -17.39
N ASP A 14 4.94 -16.78 -18.57
CA ASP A 14 6.22 -16.25 -19.02
C ASP A 14 6.16 -14.72 -19.25
N LEU A 15 5.12 -14.24 -19.92
CA LEU A 15 4.91 -12.80 -20.17
C LEU A 15 4.55 -12.02 -18.90
N ASP A 16 3.82 -12.65 -17.97
CA ASP A 16 3.53 -12.10 -16.64
C ASP A 16 4.84 -11.81 -15.88
N LEU A 17 5.73 -12.80 -15.85
CA LEU A 17 7.06 -12.65 -15.24
C LEU A 17 7.88 -11.54 -15.91
N GLU A 18 7.98 -11.55 -17.24
CA GLU A 18 8.72 -10.53 -18.00
C GLU A 18 8.18 -9.12 -17.74
N MET A 19 6.86 -8.96 -17.70
CA MET A 19 6.22 -7.69 -17.38
C MET A 19 6.61 -7.21 -15.98
N MET A 20 6.47 -8.06 -14.97
CA MET A 20 6.79 -7.68 -13.59
C MET A 20 8.28 -7.33 -13.41
N GLU A 21 9.16 -8.01 -14.13
CA GLU A 21 10.60 -7.69 -14.16
C GLU A 21 10.88 -6.34 -14.81
N LEU A 22 10.25 -6.04 -15.94
CA LEU A 22 10.33 -4.74 -16.59
C LEU A 22 9.86 -3.62 -15.65
N LEU A 23 8.72 -3.80 -14.97
CA LEU A 23 8.24 -2.84 -13.98
C LEU A 23 9.27 -2.67 -12.84
N LYS A 24 9.84 -3.77 -12.34
CA LYS A 24 10.87 -3.70 -11.30
C LYS A 24 12.10 -2.90 -11.75
N GLU A 25 12.55 -3.09 -12.99
CA GLU A 25 13.66 -2.32 -13.55
C GLU A 25 13.36 -0.84 -13.69
N LEU A 26 12.16 -0.49 -14.18
CA LEU A 26 11.71 0.90 -14.26
C LEU A 26 11.69 1.53 -12.87
N SER A 27 11.29 0.77 -11.84
CA SER A 27 11.33 1.23 -10.46
C SER A 27 12.75 1.53 -10.00
N LYS A 28 13.71 0.63 -10.28
CA LYS A 28 15.13 0.85 -9.99
C LYS A 28 15.72 2.07 -10.72
N LYS A 29 15.16 2.46 -11.86
CA LYS A 29 15.52 3.68 -12.62
C LYS A 29 14.88 4.97 -12.07
N GLY A 30 14.32 4.93 -10.86
CA GLY A 30 13.77 6.11 -10.16
C GLY A 30 12.31 6.40 -10.48
N ARG A 31 11.57 5.48 -11.10
CA ARG A 31 10.12 5.62 -11.31
C ARG A 31 9.36 5.01 -10.13
N THR A 32 8.40 5.74 -9.56
CA THR A 32 7.41 5.13 -8.67
C THR A 32 6.37 4.40 -9.50
N ILE A 33 6.16 3.12 -9.22
CA ILE A 33 5.17 2.27 -9.89
C ILE A 33 4.19 1.76 -8.84
N VAL A 34 2.90 1.89 -9.14
CA VAL A 34 1.80 1.37 -8.33
C VAL A 34 1.05 0.36 -9.18
N VAL A 35 1.01 -0.88 -8.72
CA VAL A 35 0.30 -1.98 -9.37
C VAL A 35 -0.87 -2.39 -8.49
N VAL A 36 -2.06 -2.43 -9.06
CA VAL A 36 -3.23 -3.10 -8.49
C VAL A 36 -3.29 -4.48 -9.11
N THR A 37 -3.24 -5.52 -8.29
CA THR A 37 -3.35 -6.89 -8.78
C THR A 37 -3.96 -7.86 -7.77
N HIS A 38 -4.67 -8.87 -8.27
CA HIS A 38 -5.07 -10.06 -7.53
C HIS A 38 -4.13 -11.25 -7.75
N ALA A 39 -3.13 -11.14 -8.63
CA ALA A 39 -2.15 -12.18 -8.88
C ALA A 39 -1.16 -12.29 -7.70
N MET A 40 -1.28 -13.36 -6.91
CA MET A 40 -0.50 -13.53 -5.68
C MET A 40 1.01 -13.69 -5.95
N GLU A 41 1.39 -14.22 -7.10
CA GLU A 41 2.80 -14.40 -7.52
C GLU A 41 3.49 -13.05 -7.76
N ASN A 42 2.73 -12.05 -8.22
CA ASN A 42 3.23 -10.71 -8.51
C ASN A 42 3.54 -9.91 -7.24
N LEU A 43 2.88 -10.24 -6.13
CA LEU A 43 3.11 -9.58 -4.84
C LEU A 43 4.56 -9.77 -4.36
N ASP A 44 5.20 -10.88 -4.67
CA ASP A 44 6.59 -11.16 -4.25
C ASP A 44 7.63 -10.34 -5.01
N LYS A 45 7.25 -9.69 -6.11
CA LYS A 45 8.13 -8.77 -6.86
C LYS A 45 8.05 -7.33 -6.34
N CYS A 46 7.02 -7.01 -5.55
CA CYS A 46 6.78 -5.68 -5.01
C CYS A 46 7.69 -5.36 -3.82
N ASP A 47 8.12 -4.09 -3.70
CA ASP A 47 8.90 -3.63 -2.54
C ASP A 47 8.01 -3.44 -1.29
N LYS A 48 6.80 -2.93 -1.53
CA LYS A 48 5.78 -2.68 -0.51
C LYS A 48 4.43 -3.17 -1.00
N ILE A 49 3.58 -3.56 -0.08
CA ILE A 49 2.22 -4.04 -0.37
C ILE A 49 1.23 -3.25 0.47
N ALA A 50 0.17 -2.75 -0.18
CA ALA A 50 -1.05 -2.29 0.46
C ALA A 50 -2.10 -3.40 0.37
N PHE A 51 -2.60 -3.89 1.52
CA PHE A 51 -3.77 -4.77 1.54
C PHE A 51 -5.02 -3.97 1.84
N LEU A 52 -6.01 -4.11 0.97
CA LEU A 52 -7.36 -3.60 1.18
C LEU A 52 -8.28 -4.77 1.56
N GLY A 53 -8.89 -4.69 2.74
CA GLY A 53 -9.92 -5.62 3.20
C GLY A 53 -11.32 -5.24 2.70
N CYS A 54 -12.33 -5.99 3.14
CA CYS A 54 -13.74 -5.71 2.85
C CYS A 54 -14.10 -4.23 3.00
N GLY A 55 -14.79 -3.70 1.98
CA GLY A 55 -15.21 -2.29 1.94
C GLY A 55 -14.07 -1.31 1.66
N GLY A 56 -12.94 -1.76 1.10
CA GLY A 56 -11.81 -0.90 0.72
C GLY A 56 -10.97 -0.42 1.91
N ARG A 57 -11.08 -1.08 3.06
CA ARG A 57 -10.37 -0.68 4.28
C ARG A 57 -8.89 -1.03 4.17
N LEU A 58 -8.01 -0.05 4.37
CA LEU A 58 -6.58 -0.31 4.44
C LEU A 58 -6.26 -1.08 5.73
N VAL A 59 -5.85 -2.34 5.59
CA VAL A 59 -5.56 -3.25 6.71
C VAL A 59 -4.07 -3.51 6.91
N PHE A 60 -3.24 -3.12 5.94
CA PHE A 60 -1.79 -3.16 6.01
C PHE A 60 -1.19 -2.32 4.88
N TYR A 61 -0.13 -1.57 5.18
CA TYR A 61 0.82 -1.06 4.20
C TYR A 61 2.22 -1.16 4.79
N GLY A 62 3.15 -1.79 4.07
CA GLY A 62 4.49 -2.05 4.58
C GLY A 62 5.34 -2.85 3.60
N LYS A 63 6.52 -3.30 4.02
CA LYS A 63 7.39 -4.11 3.16
C LYS A 63 6.75 -5.46 2.87
N GLN A 64 6.96 -5.97 1.66
CA GLN A 64 6.45 -7.30 1.27
C GLN A 64 6.87 -8.39 2.28
N ALA A 65 8.13 -8.35 2.73
CA ALA A 65 8.69 -9.33 3.65
C ALA A 65 8.00 -9.39 5.03
N GLU A 66 7.26 -8.34 5.40
CA GLU A 66 6.60 -8.23 6.71
C GLU A 66 5.16 -8.76 6.70
N VAL A 67 4.58 -8.98 5.52
CA VAL A 67 3.16 -9.36 5.33
C VAL A 67 2.80 -10.61 6.12
N PHE A 68 3.53 -11.72 5.91
CA PHE A 68 3.18 -12.99 6.54
C PHE A 68 3.29 -12.95 8.07
N ARG A 69 4.29 -12.23 8.59
CA ARG A 69 4.46 -11.99 10.03
C ARG A 69 3.32 -11.12 10.58
N TYR A 70 2.93 -10.07 9.86
CA TYR A 70 1.86 -9.18 10.28
C TYR A 70 0.51 -9.91 10.41
N PHE A 71 0.12 -10.66 9.37
CA PHE A 71 -1.15 -11.38 9.36
C PHE A 71 -1.11 -12.71 10.14
N ASN A 72 0.07 -13.18 10.54
CA ASN A 72 0.27 -14.52 11.12
C ASN A 72 -0.30 -15.63 10.22
N LYS A 73 0.01 -15.57 8.93
CA LYS A 73 -0.43 -16.51 7.89
C LYS A 73 0.74 -16.95 7.02
N LYS A 74 0.62 -18.15 6.44
CA LYS A 74 1.68 -18.78 5.63
C LYS A 74 1.56 -18.56 4.11
N SER A 75 0.51 -17.90 3.64
CA SER A 75 0.30 -17.63 2.21
C SER A 75 -0.68 -16.49 2.01
N TYR A 76 -0.58 -15.80 0.85
CA TYR A 76 -1.50 -14.74 0.47
C TYR A 76 -2.95 -15.22 0.40
N SER A 77 -3.21 -16.41 -0.14
CA SER A 77 -4.57 -16.95 -0.22
C SER A 77 -5.23 -17.09 1.16
N ARG A 78 -4.47 -17.42 2.21
CA ARG A 78 -4.99 -17.46 3.59
C ARG A 78 -5.22 -16.08 4.19
N ILE A 79 -4.49 -15.06 3.73
CA ILE A 79 -4.73 -13.66 4.10
C ILE A 79 -6.02 -13.20 3.45
N PHE A 80 -6.17 -13.37 2.14
CA PHE A 80 -7.41 -13.03 1.42
C PHE A 80 -8.63 -13.76 1.97
N ALA A 81 -8.52 -15.06 2.24
CA ALA A 81 -9.61 -15.84 2.83
C ALA A 81 -9.97 -15.40 4.27
N ALA A 82 -9.04 -14.82 5.03
CA ALA A 82 -9.36 -14.26 6.34
C ALA A 82 -10.01 -12.87 6.21
N LEU A 83 -9.60 -12.09 5.21
CA LEU A 83 -10.11 -10.75 4.93
C LEU A 83 -11.43 -10.75 4.13
N SER A 84 -12.06 -11.90 3.90
CA SER A 84 -13.45 -11.95 3.41
C SER A 84 -14.48 -11.80 4.53
N ASP A 85 -14.06 -11.96 5.78
CA ASP A 85 -14.90 -11.74 6.97
C ASP A 85 -14.81 -10.27 7.42
N GLU A 86 -15.96 -9.60 7.50
CA GLU A 86 -16.03 -8.17 7.83
C GLU A 86 -15.51 -7.87 9.24
N THR A 87 -15.74 -8.75 10.21
CA THR A 87 -15.27 -8.59 11.59
C THR A 87 -13.75 -8.68 11.65
N VAL A 88 -13.18 -9.63 10.90
CA VAL A 88 -11.73 -9.78 10.76
C VAL A 88 -11.13 -8.54 10.10
N CYS A 89 -11.75 -8.02 9.03
CA CYS A 89 -11.30 -6.78 8.39
C CYS A 89 -11.27 -5.58 9.34
N LYS A 90 -12.35 -5.34 10.10
CA LYS A 90 -12.41 -4.26 11.09
C LYS A 90 -11.33 -4.41 12.16
N THR A 91 -11.06 -5.64 12.59
CA THR A 91 -10.00 -5.95 13.55
C THR A 91 -8.62 -5.59 13.00
N PHE A 92 -8.31 -5.98 11.76
CA PHE A 92 -7.03 -5.65 11.13
C PHE A 92 -6.91 -4.16 10.78
N GLU A 93 -7.99 -3.48 10.41
CA GLU A 93 -8.01 -2.03 10.20
C GLU A 93 -7.63 -1.31 11.50
N ALA A 94 -8.29 -1.64 12.61
CA ALA A 94 -7.98 -1.06 13.92
C ALA A 94 -6.55 -1.38 14.35
N ARG A 95 -6.09 -2.61 14.15
CA ARG A 95 -4.71 -3.01 14.43
C ARG A 95 -3.71 -2.22 13.60
N TYR A 96 -4.00 -2.01 12.32
CA TYR A 96 -3.13 -1.27 11.41
C TYR A 96 -2.99 0.19 11.84
N LYS A 97 -4.11 0.87 12.12
CA LYS A 97 -4.12 2.26 12.61
C LYS A 97 -3.32 2.46 13.92
N ASN A 98 -3.22 1.43 14.75
CA ASN A 98 -2.44 1.44 15.99
C ASN A 98 -1.01 0.89 15.85
N SER A 99 -0.58 0.54 14.64
CA SER A 99 0.73 -0.08 14.39
C SER A 99 1.81 0.95 14.06
N GLU A 100 3.08 0.57 14.29
CA GLU A 100 4.23 1.38 13.86
C GLU A 100 4.23 1.62 12.34
N TYR A 101 3.73 0.68 11.54
CA TYR A 101 3.59 0.86 10.08
C TYR A 101 2.75 2.09 9.73
N PHE A 102 1.63 2.30 10.43
CA PHE A 102 0.77 3.44 10.19
C PHE A 102 1.40 4.74 10.71
N LYS A 103 2.08 4.71 11.85
CA LYS A 103 2.84 5.88 12.35
C LYS A 103 3.93 6.31 11.38
N GLU A 104 4.71 5.37 10.84
CA GLU A 104 5.73 5.64 9.83
C GLU A 104 5.12 6.23 8.55
N LEU A 105 4.00 5.68 8.09
CA LEU A 105 3.27 6.20 6.94
C LEU A 105 2.78 7.64 7.17
N SER A 106 2.10 7.88 8.28
CA SER A 106 1.57 9.20 8.66
C SER A 106 2.68 10.23 8.80
N ALA A 107 3.78 9.89 9.48
CA ALA A 107 4.93 10.79 9.63
C ALA A 107 5.58 11.11 8.26
N SER A 108 5.67 10.12 7.37
CA SER A 108 6.18 10.36 6.01
C SER A 108 5.26 11.29 5.22
N PHE A 109 3.94 11.14 5.34
CA PHE A 109 2.96 12.00 4.69
C PHE A 109 2.99 13.43 5.23
N GLU A 110 3.03 13.61 6.56
CA GLU A 110 3.13 14.94 7.18
C GLU A 110 4.39 15.67 6.73
N LYS A 111 5.52 14.96 6.66
CA LYS A 111 6.79 15.55 6.19
C LYS A 111 6.69 16.02 4.73
N LEU A 112 6.07 15.22 3.86
CA LEU A 112 5.85 15.59 2.45
C LEU A 112 4.91 16.81 2.35
N TYR A 113 3.75 16.74 2.99
CA TYR A 113 2.72 17.77 2.89
C TYR A 113 3.15 19.11 3.53
N ASN A 114 3.81 19.07 4.69
CA ASN A 114 4.35 20.28 5.32
C ASN A 114 5.56 20.86 4.57
N SER A 115 6.27 20.07 3.75
CA SER A 115 7.36 20.57 2.91
C SER A 115 6.89 21.26 1.62
N GLU A 116 5.64 21.00 1.19
CA GLU A 116 5.04 21.53 -0.03
C GLU A 116 4.09 22.72 0.22
N ARG A 117 3.88 23.14 1.48
CA ARG A 117 3.09 24.33 1.80
C ARG A 117 3.79 25.61 1.29
N PRO A 118 3.17 26.41 0.39
CA PRO A 118 3.68 27.74 0.07
C PRO A 118 3.63 28.64 1.32
N LYS A 119 4.68 29.45 1.53
CA LYS A 119 4.88 30.27 2.74
C LYS A 119 3.83 31.37 2.98
N ASP A 120 2.87 31.53 2.07
CA ASP A 120 1.93 32.66 2.07
C ASP A 120 0.62 32.39 2.83
N GLU A 121 0.36 31.18 3.32
CA GLU A 121 -0.86 30.83 4.08
C GLU A 121 -0.71 30.96 5.62
N LEU A 122 0.36 31.58 6.12
CA LEU A 122 0.60 31.75 7.56
C LEU A 122 -0.10 32.98 8.19
N ALA A 123 -1.00 33.66 7.45
CA ALA A 123 -1.58 34.94 7.89
C ALA A 123 -3.06 34.93 8.32
N GLU A 124 -3.79 33.80 8.26
CA GLU A 124 -5.25 33.80 8.48
C GLU A 124 -5.76 32.95 9.65
N GLU A 125 -4.92 32.57 10.63
CA GLU A 125 -5.38 31.90 11.86
C GLU A 125 -5.01 32.69 13.14
N SER A 126 -5.08 34.02 13.10
CA SER A 126 -4.94 34.85 14.32
C SER A 126 -6.16 35.67 14.71
N ASP A 127 -7.32 35.48 14.08
CA ASP A 127 -8.54 36.23 14.42
C ASP A 127 -9.78 35.32 14.42
N GLU A 128 -9.93 34.47 15.44
CA GLU A 128 -11.26 34.03 15.88
C GLU A 128 -11.21 33.59 17.36
N GLU A 129 -10.83 34.54 18.22
CA GLU A 129 -11.28 34.61 19.62
C GLU A 129 -12.39 35.65 19.71
N ILE A 130 -13.66 35.20 19.74
CA ILE A 130 -14.76 35.86 20.47
C ILE A 130 -15.62 34.77 21.13
#